data_AF-A0A2W4W3F4-F1
#
_entry.id   AF-A0A2W4W3F4-F1
#
_cell.length_a   1.000
_cell.length_b   1.000
_cell.length_c   1.000
_cell.angle_alpha   90.00
_cell.angle_beta   90.00
_cell.angle_gamma   90.00
#
_symmetry.space_group_name_H-M   'P 1'
#
loop_
_entity.id
_entity.type
_entity.pdbx_description
1 polymer ?
#
loop_
_entity_poly.entity_id
_entity_poly.type
_entity_poly.pdbx_seq_one_letter_code
_entity_poly.pdbx_strand_id
1 'polypeptide(L)'
;MASAKGDLPADFLATALPKGVVDVLKQGEGGAVFTSSRGNQSSWVRPDNALSVYTFHLIEALKGAANQSGDRLVTLGNVMTHLGKTVAQSARSLRQAEQTPFFDTATEDFPVAMLRGGKGLPSQPQSGNLPRVITNEEVVTPALAMARRSLAILEEQAAGFGKLQMPAHLRIELEEKRLEVANLEARLKDAHD
;
A
#
# COMPACT_ATOMS: atom_id res chain seq x y z
N MET A 1 7.58 -25.53 18.46
CA MET A 1 8.88 -25.13 19.06
C MET A 1 9.97 -25.36 18.02
N ALA A 2 10.38 -24.31 17.32
CA ALA A 2 11.68 -24.20 16.64
C ALA A 2 11.95 -22.69 16.47
N SER A 3 12.98 -22.23 17.15
CA SER A 3 13.49 -20.87 17.19
C SER A 3 14.25 -20.57 15.90
N ALA A 4 14.03 -19.40 15.33
CA ALA A 4 15.04 -18.69 14.53
C ALA A 4 14.98 -17.21 14.95
N LYS A 5 15.48 -16.98 16.15
CA LYS A 5 15.92 -15.68 16.66
C LYS A 5 17.13 -15.28 15.82
N GLY A 6 16.91 -14.42 14.82
CA GLY A 6 17.95 -13.64 14.17
C GLY A 6 17.89 -12.25 14.79
N ASP A 7 18.89 -11.93 15.61
CA ASP A 7 18.87 -10.82 16.56
C ASP A 7 18.61 -9.46 15.88
N LEU A 8 17.45 -8.88 16.16
CA LEU A 8 17.30 -7.44 16.11
C LEU A 8 18.26 -6.83 17.13
N PRO A 9 18.95 -5.71 16.81
CA PRO A 9 19.77 -5.00 17.79
C PRO A 9 18.99 -4.80 19.09
N ALA A 10 19.66 -4.86 20.25
CA ALA A 10 19.01 -4.70 21.55
C ALA A 10 18.20 -3.39 21.68
N ASP A 11 18.50 -2.42 20.82
CA ASP A 11 17.88 -1.10 20.76
C ASP A 11 16.65 -1.04 19.85
N PHE A 12 16.33 -2.13 19.13
CA PHE A 12 15.16 -2.22 18.26
C PHE A 12 13.93 -2.60 19.09
N LEU A 13 13.28 -1.59 19.67
CA LEU A 13 11.94 -1.76 20.21
C LEU A 13 10.94 -1.84 19.05
N ALA A 14 10.27 -2.98 18.90
CA ALA A 14 9.06 -3.09 18.11
C ALA A 14 7.95 -2.27 18.80
N THR A 15 8.01 -0.94 18.67
CA THR A 15 6.98 -0.05 19.20
C THR A 15 5.77 -0.10 18.29
N ALA A 16 4.58 -0.23 18.88
CA ALA A 16 3.34 0.03 18.16
C ALA A 16 3.44 1.37 17.43
N LEU A 17 2.81 1.47 16.25
CA LEU A 17 2.70 2.74 15.51
C LEU A 17 2.31 3.86 16.50
N PRO A 18 2.93 5.05 16.41
CA PRO A 18 2.59 6.18 17.28
C PRO A 18 1.08 6.36 17.38
N LYS A 19 0.57 6.61 18.59
CA LYS A 19 -0.83 7.02 18.78
C LYS A 19 -1.08 8.23 17.87
N GLY A 20 -1.96 8.07 16.88
CA GLY A 20 -2.25 9.08 15.87
C GLY A 20 -1.85 8.73 14.44
N VAL A 21 -1.14 7.62 14.16
CA VAL A 21 -0.85 7.24 12.76
C VAL A 21 -2.14 7.00 11.96
N VAL A 22 -3.14 6.36 12.55
CA VAL A 22 -4.46 6.19 11.92
C VAL A 22 -5.10 7.55 11.66
N ASP A 23 -4.96 8.51 12.58
CA ASP A 23 -5.51 9.86 12.41
C ASP A 23 -4.80 10.66 11.32
N VAL A 24 -3.49 10.43 11.11
CA VAL A 24 -2.73 10.97 9.98
C VAL A 24 -3.16 10.32 8.67
N LEU A 25 -3.33 8.99 8.64
CA LEU A 25 -3.79 8.25 7.45
C LEU A 25 -5.22 8.60 7.04
N LYS A 26 -6.01 9.17 7.96
CA LYS A 26 -7.35 9.72 7.71
C LYS A 26 -7.36 11.11 7.09
N GLN A 27 -6.23 11.83 7.06
CA GLN A 27 -6.22 13.19 6.54
C GLN A 27 -6.50 13.18 5.03
N GLY A 28 -7.54 13.91 4.61
CA GLY A 28 -7.99 14.00 3.22
C GLY A 28 -9.31 13.26 2.95
N GLU A 29 -9.84 13.42 1.75
CA GLU A 29 -11.04 12.72 1.27
C GLU A 29 -10.65 11.39 0.58
N GLY A 30 -11.55 10.41 0.57
CA GLY A 30 -11.32 9.11 -0.08
C GLY A 30 -10.38 8.16 0.67
N GLY A 31 -10.12 8.39 1.95
CA GLY A 31 -9.32 7.52 2.81
C GLY A 31 -10.15 6.44 3.52
N ALA A 32 -9.60 5.22 3.59
CA ALA A 32 -10.15 4.15 4.42
C ALA A 32 -9.01 3.35 5.06
N VAL A 33 -9.10 3.12 6.37
CA VAL A 33 -8.09 2.37 7.13
C VAL A 33 -8.71 1.10 7.68
N PHE A 34 -8.16 -0.04 7.29
CA PHE A 34 -8.62 -1.35 7.73
C PHE A 34 -7.51 -2.01 8.53
N THR A 35 -7.84 -2.54 9.71
CA THR A 35 -6.90 -3.26 10.56
C THR A 35 -7.34 -4.71 10.75
N SER A 36 -6.37 -5.61 10.85
CA SER A 36 -6.62 -7.04 10.85
C SER A 36 -7.28 -7.58 12.12
N SER A 37 -7.14 -6.85 13.22
CA SER A 37 -7.65 -7.22 14.55
C SER A 37 -7.90 -5.97 15.39
N ARG A 38 -8.72 -6.09 16.45
CA ARG A 38 -8.83 -5.06 17.49
C ARG A 38 -7.58 -5.01 18.35
N GLY A 39 -7.37 -3.90 19.06
CA GLY A 39 -6.12 -3.64 19.79
C GLY A 39 -5.74 -4.67 20.87
N ASN A 40 -6.70 -5.40 21.43
CA ASN A 40 -6.47 -6.47 22.41
C ASN A 40 -6.48 -7.88 21.78
N GLN A 41 -6.55 -7.99 20.45
CA GLN A 41 -6.62 -9.25 19.71
C GLN A 41 -5.38 -9.41 18.82
N SER A 42 -4.96 -10.67 18.65
CA SER A 42 -3.88 -11.01 17.73
C SER A 42 -4.39 -11.15 16.28
N SER A 43 -3.49 -10.92 15.32
CA SER A 43 -3.69 -11.33 13.93
C SER A 43 -3.04 -12.69 13.71
N TRP A 44 -3.77 -13.63 13.12
CA TRP A 44 -3.32 -15.02 13.01
C TRP A 44 -2.87 -15.40 11.60
N VAL A 45 -1.89 -16.29 11.54
CA VAL A 45 -1.48 -16.96 10.30
C VAL A 45 -2.34 -18.21 10.09
N ARG A 46 -2.71 -18.51 8.84
CA ARG A 46 -3.40 -19.76 8.50
C ARG A 46 -2.52 -20.98 8.81
N PRO A 47 -3.08 -22.17 9.09
CA PRO A 47 -2.30 -23.37 9.42
C PRO A 47 -1.31 -23.81 8.34
N ASP A 48 -1.54 -23.44 7.08
CA ASP A 48 -0.65 -23.71 5.94
C ASP A 48 0.54 -22.74 5.86
N ASN A 49 0.63 -21.76 6.77
CA ASN A 49 1.66 -20.72 6.81
C ASN A 49 1.79 -19.87 5.54
N ALA A 50 0.84 -19.94 4.61
CA ALA A 50 0.95 -19.21 3.34
C ALA A 50 0.60 -17.72 3.51
N LEU A 51 -0.46 -17.42 4.28
CA LEU A 51 -0.96 -16.06 4.48
C LEU A 51 -1.54 -15.89 5.89
N SER A 52 -1.65 -14.63 6.33
CA SER A 52 -2.51 -14.30 7.46
C SER A 52 -3.99 -14.61 7.13
N VAL A 53 -4.78 -14.96 8.14
CA VAL A 53 -6.24 -15.15 8.01
C VAL A 53 -6.88 -13.91 7.40
N TYR A 54 -6.45 -12.72 7.84
CA TYR A 54 -6.94 -11.45 7.31
C TYR A 54 -6.56 -11.25 5.84
N THR A 55 -5.28 -11.41 5.49
CA THR A 55 -4.78 -11.18 4.13
C THR A 55 -5.41 -12.15 3.14
N PHE A 56 -5.62 -13.40 3.53
CA PHE A 56 -6.31 -14.39 2.71
C PHE A 56 -7.73 -13.92 2.34
N HIS A 57 -8.54 -13.54 3.33
CA HIS A 57 -9.91 -13.06 3.08
C HIS A 57 -9.96 -11.68 2.40
N LEU A 58 -8.96 -10.82 2.63
CA LEU A 58 -8.85 -9.56 1.90
C LEU A 58 -8.69 -9.80 0.40
N ILE A 59 -7.86 -10.76 0.02
CA ILE A 59 -7.68 -11.15 -1.40
C ILE A 59 -8.97 -11.73 -1.97
N GLU A 60 -9.70 -12.56 -1.21
CA GLU A 60 -11.01 -13.07 -1.62
C GLU A 60 -12.01 -11.94 -1.86
N ALA A 61 -12.09 -10.97 -0.94
CA ALA A 61 -12.93 -9.79 -1.07
C ALA A 61 -12.58 -8.97 -2.32
N LEU A 62 -11.29 -8.70 -2.57
CA LEU A 62 -10.81 -7.96 -3.75
C LEU A 62 -11.03 -8.73 -5.06
N LYS A 63 -11.14 -10.07 -5.01
CA LYS A 63 -11.56 -10.90 -6.15
C LYS A 63 -13.08 -10.94 -6.34
N GLY A 64 -13.82 -10.34 -5.42
CA GLY A 64 -15.26 -10.16 -5.47
C GLY A 64 -16.09 -11.19 -4.71
N ALA A 65 -15.54 -11.79 -3.66
CA ALA A 65 -16.28 -12.79 -2.86
C ALA A 65 -17.54 -12.25 -2.14
N ALA A 66 -17.74 -10.93 -2.12
CA ALA A 66 -18.97 -10.28 -1.64
C ALA A 66 -19.67 -9.42 -2.70
N ASN A 67 -19.31 -9.58 -3.98
CA ASN A 67 -19.97 -8.92 -5.09
C ASN A 67 -21.18 -9.73 -5.58
N GLN A 68 -22.14 -9.02 -6.16
CA GLN A 68 -23.36 -9.58 -6.74
C GLN A 68 -23.20 -9.80 -8.25
N SER A 69 -24.10 -10.60 -8.83
CA SER A 69 -24.14 -10.80 -10.28
C SER A 69 -24.46 -9.49 -10.98
N GLY A 70 -23.59 -9.09 -11.93
CA GLY A 70 -23.71 -7.81 -12.65
C GLY A 70 -22.79 -6.72 -12.12
N ASP A 71 -22.20 -6.89 -10.94
CA ASP A 71 -21.19 -5.97 -10.42
C ASP A 71 -19.96 -5.95 -11.32
N ARG A 72 -19.33 -4.78 -11.41
CA ARG A 72 -18.07 -4.57 -12.14
C ARG A 72 -16.95 -4.04 -11.27
N LEU A 73 -17.29 -3.52 -10.10
CA LEU A 73 -16.38 -2.88 -9.17
C LEU A 73 -16.54 -3.53 -7.80
N VAL A 74 -15.43 -3.64 -7.08
CA VAL A 74 -15.42 -3.99 -5.66
C VAL A 74 -15.44 -2.67 -4.88
N THR A 75 -16.47 -2.47 -4.05
CA THR A 75 -16.58 -1.30 -3.18
C THR A 75 -16.03 -1.57 -1.79
N LEU A 76 -15.82 -0.51 -1.00
CA LEU A 76 -15.45 -0.61 0.40
C LEU A 76 -16.45 -1.46 1.18
N GLY A 77 -17.74 -1.29 0.92
CA GLY A 77 -18.84 -2.05 1.49
C GLY A 77 -18.76 -3.55 1.21
N ASN A 78 -18.38 -3.95 -0.02
CA ASN A 78 -18.14 -5.36 -0.34
C ASN A 78 -17.01 -5.92 0.53
N VAL A 79 -15.89 -5.18 0.64
CA VAL A 79 -14.72 -5.62 1.42
C VAL A 79 -15.04 -5.72 2.91
N MET A 80 -15.69 -4.71 3.50
CA MET A 80 -16.10 -4.71 4.90
C MET A 80 -17.02 -5.88 5.23
N THR A 81 -18.02 -6.11 4.37
CA THR A 81 -19.00 -7.20 4.54
C THR A 81 -18.32 -8.56 4.52
N HIS A 82 -17.42 -8.80 3.56
CA HIS A 82 -16.70 -10.06 3.46
C HIS A 82 -15.79 -10.27 4.67
N LEU A 83 -14.95 -9.29 4.99
CA LEU A 83 -13.95 -9.39 6.06
C LEU A 83 -14.61 -9.53 7.44
N GLY A 84 -15.64 -8.72 7.71
CA GLY A 84 -16.35 -8.74 9.00
C GLY A 84 -16.95 -10.10 9.33
N LYS A 85 -17.38 -10.84 8.30
CA LYS A 85 -17.92 -12.21 8.46
C LYS A 85 -16.82 -13.27 8.52
N THR A 86 -15.92 -13.28 7.55
CA THR A 86 -15.02 -14.41 7.29
C THR A 86 -13.84 -14.46 8.24
N VAL A 87 -13.25 -13.32 8.61
CA VAL A 87 -12.06 -13.29 9.47
C VAL A 87 -12.36 -13.86 10.85
N ALA A 88 -13.46 -13.44 11.47
CA ALA A 88 -13.88 -13.95 12.77
C ALA A 88 -14.21 -15.45 12.73
N GLN A 89 -14.89 -15.90 11.66
CA GLN A 89 -15.22 -17.31 11.48
C GLN A 89 -13.96 -18.17 11.32
N SER A 90 -13.01 -17.75 10.49
CA SER A 90 -11.77 -18.48 10.21
C SER A 90 -10.81 -18.50 11.39
N ALA A 91 -10.68 -17.40 12.13
CA ALA A 91 -9.87 -17.39 13.34
C ALA A 91 -10.42 -18.36 14.39
N ARG A 92 -11.76 -18.40 14.56
CA ARG A 92 -12.41 -19.34 15.47
C ARG A 92 -12.22 -20.80 15.02
N SER A 93 -12.38 -21.10 13.74
CA SER A 93 -12.31 -22.48 13.25
C SER A 93 -10.86 -23.01 13.14
N LEU A 94 -9.92 -22.18 12.68
CA LEU A 94 -8.55 -22.61 12.38
C LEU A 94 -7.60 -22.48 13.58
N ARG A 95 -7.87 -21.54 14.49
CA ARG A 95 -6.96 -21.19 15.60
C ARG A 95 -7.61 -21.27 16.97
N GLN A 96 -8.91 -21.55 17.04
CA GLN A 96 -9.69 -21.51 18.28
C GLN A 96 -9.50 -20.20 19.04
N ALA A 97 -9.37 -19.09 18.29
CA ALA A 97 -9.05 -17.78 18.82
C ALA A 97 -9.97 -16.70 18.26
N GLU A 98 -9.97 -15.54 18.89
CA GLU A 98 -10.67 -14.37 18.39
C GLU A 98 -9.79 -13.53 17.47
N GLN A 99 -10.41 -13.02 16.41
CA GLN A 99 -9.87 -11.98 15.56
C GLN A 99 -11.02 -11.25 14.89
N THR A 100 -11.21 -9.99 15.26
CA THR A 100 -12.25 -9.13 14.69
C THR A 100 -11.56 -7.99 13.93
N PRO A 101 -11.69 -7.91 12.59
CA PRO A 101 -11.13 -6.79 11.85
C PRO A 101 -11.85 -5.50 12.26
N PHE A 102 -11.13 -4.38 12.19
CA PHE A 102 -11.69 -3.06 12.47
C PHE A 102 -11.56 -2.18 11.23
N PHE A 103 -12.63 -1.46 10.94
CA PHE A 103 -12.74 -0.61 9.75
C PHE A 103 -12.97 0.81 10.21
N ASP A 104 -12.14 1.70 9.73
CA ASP A 104 -12.21 3.12 10.02
C ASP A 104 -12.29 3.87 8.69
N THR A 105 -13.51 4.25 8.34
CA THR A 105 -13.86 4.75 7.03
C THR A 105 -14.64 6.05 7.17
N ALA A 106 -14.54 6.92 6.18
CA ALA A 106 -15.54 7.97 6.01
C ALA A 106 -16.93 7.36 5.72
N THR A 107 -17.96 8.21 5.65
CA THR A 107 -19.34 7.79 5.36
C THR A 107 -19.53 7.23 3.95
N GLU A 108 -18.60 7.47 3.04
CA GLU A 108 -18.72 7.14 1.62
C GLU A 108 -18.32 5.68 1.31
N ASP A 109 -19.12 5.01 0.49
CA ASP A 109 -18.77 3.71 -0.11
C ASP A 109 -18.26 3.94 -1.54
N PHE A 110 -16.94 3.86 -1.73
CA PHE A 110 -16.31 4.09 -3.02
C PHE A 110 -15.65 2.83 -3.60
N PRO A 111 -15.48 2.74 -4.94
CA PRO A 111 -14.79 1.64 -5.58
C PRO A 111 -13.31 1.58 -5.19
N VAL A 112 -12.83 0.39 -4.82
CA VAL A 112 -11.42 0.15 -4.47
C VAL A 112 -10.70 -0.75 -5.48
N ALA A 113 -11.45 -1.50 -6.30
CA ALA A 113 -10.89 -2.33 -7.38
C ALA A 113 -11.92 -2.60 -8.48
N MET A 114 -11.43 -2.94 -9.68
CA MET A 114 -12.26 -3.63 -10.67
C MET A 114 -12.45 -5.09 -10.25
N LEU A 115 -13.64 -5.64 -10.49
CA LEU A 115 -13.92 -7.04 -10.21
C LEU A 115 -12.93 -7.94 -10.94
N ARG A 116 -12.22 -8.81 -10.20
CA ARG A 116 -11.13 -9.68 -10.72
C ARG A 116 -10.04 -8.91 -11.48
N GLY A 117 -9.80 -7.64 -11.14
CA GLY A 117 -8.84 -6.78 -11.83
C GLY A 117 -9.26 -6.45 -13.26
N GLY A 118 -10.56 -6.48 -13.58
CA GLY A 118 -11.08 -6.18 -14.91
C GLY A 118 -11.09 -7.37 -15.88
N LYS A 119 -10.51 -8.52 -15.49
CA LYS A 119 -10.45 -9.71 -16.35
C LYS A 119 -11.85 -10.26 -16.62
N GLY A 120 -12.23 -10.31 -17.90
CA GLY A 120 -13.52 -10.85 -18.35
C GLY A 120 -14.69 -9.87 -18.23
N LEU A 121 -14.44 -8.62 -17.82
CA LEU A 121 -15.44 -7.56 -17.91
C LEU A 121 -15.47 -7.00 -19.35
N PRO A 122 -16.66 -6.64 -19.87
CA PRO A 122 -16.75 -6.01 -21.18
C PRO A 122 -15.97 -4.68 -21.17
N SER A 123 -15.13 -4.47 -22.18
CA SER A 123 -14.43 -3.20 -22.40
C SER A 123 -15.47 -2.09 -22.55
N GLN A 124 -15.51 -1.17 -21.60
CA GLN A 124 -16.46 -0.06 -21.65
C GLN A 124 -15.89 1.04 -22.57
N PRO A 125 -16.67 1.64 -23.49
CA PRO A 125 -16.32 2.94 -24.04
C PRO A 125 -16.32 3.94 -22.88
N GLN A 126 -15.18 4.60 -22.66
CA GLN A 126 -14.90 5.45 -21.50
C GLN A 126 -16.08 6.41 -21.22
N SER A 127 -16.79 6.18 -20.12
CA SER A 127 -17.90 7.03 -19.68
C SER A 127 -17.32 8.05 -18.70
N GLY A 128 -17.36 9.34 -19.06
CA GLY A 128 -16.55 10.42 -18.49
C GLY A 128 -16.85 10.88 -17.06
N ASN A 129 -17.32 10.01 -16.15
CA ASN A 129 -17.63 10.39 -14.77
C ASN A 129 -17.24 9.37 -13.69
N LEU A 130 -16.33 8.44 -13.99
CA LEU A 130 -15.65 7.65 -12.95
C LEU A 130 -14.36 8.38 -12.53
N PRO A 131 -13.97 8.36 -11.24
CA PRO A 131 -12.65 8.84 -10.84
C PRO A 131 -11.60 8.09 -11.66
N ARG A 132 -10.79 8.85 -12.39
CA ARG A 132 -9.76 8.32 -13.28
C ARG A 132 -8.77 7.53 -12.44
N VAL A 133 -8.60 6.25 -12.74
CA VAL A 133 -7.53 5.44 -12.15
C VAL A 133 -6.21 6.08 -12.58
N ILE A 134 -5.56 6.77 -11.65
CA ILE A 134 -4.25 7.39 -11.90
C ILE A 134 -3.28 6.24 -12.13
N THR A 135 -2.68 6.19 -13.32
CA THR A 135 -1.73 5.12 -13.63
C THR A 135 -0.44 5.32 -12.85
N ASN A 136 0.34 4.24 -12.66
CA ASN A 136 1.68 4.38 -12.08
C ASN A 136 2.55 5.37 -12.88
N GLU A 137 2.36 5.43 -14.20
CA GLU A 137 3.01 6.39 -15.08
C GLU A 137 2.65 7.84 -14.71
N GLU A 138 1.38 8.12 -14.44
CA GLU A 138 0.90 9.46 -14.07
C GLU A 138 1.38 9.93 -12.69
N VAL A 139 1.70 9.00 -11.78
CA VAL A 139 2.32 9.32 -10.48
C VAL A 139 3.83 9.47 -10.59
N VAL A 140 4.49 8.57 -11.34
CA VAL A 140 5.96 8.53 -11.44
C VAL A 140 6.50 9.66 -12.31
N THR A 141 5.77 10.09 -13.35
CA THR A 141 6.26 11.11 -14.30
C THR A 141 6.47 12.49 -13.65
N PRO A 142 5.52 13.04 -12.87
CA PRO A 142 5.75 14.30 -12.15
C PRO A 142 6.86 14.19 -11.09
N ALA A 143 6.91 13.07 -10.37
CA ALA A 143 7.96 12.83 -9.37
C ALA A 143 9.35 12.77 -10.02
N LEU A 144 9.48 12.06 -11.14
CA LEU A 144 10.71 11.99 -11.92
C LEU A 144 11.10 13.37 -12.49
N ALA A 145 10.12 14.14 -12.98
CA ALA A 145 10.37 15.49 -13.48
C ALA A 145 10.90 16.42 -12.37
N MET A 146 10.35 16.33 -11.15
CA MET A 146 10.87 17.08 -10.01
C MET A 146 12.26 16.60 -9.59
N ALA A 147 12.47 15.29 -9.46
CA ALA A 147 13.76 14.71 -9.09
C ALA A 147 14.88 15.11 -10.07
N ARG A 148 14.60 15.11 -11.38
CA ARG A 148 15.53 15.61 -12.41
C ARG A 148 15.84 17.10 -12.28
N ARG A 149 14.83 17.93 -11.97
CA ARG A 149 15.05 19.37 -11.71
C ARG A 149 15.91 19.60 -10.48
N SER A 150 15.65 18.88 -9.38
CA SER A 150 16.46 18.96 -8.17
C SER A 150 17.90 18.49 -8.41
N LEU A 151 18.08 17.39 -9.16
CA LEU A 151 19.41 16.91 -9.53
C LEU A 151 20.18 17.95 -10.36
N ALA A 152 19.53 18.58 -11.35
CA ALA A 152 20.15 19.61 -12.17
C ALA A 152 20.64 20.82 -11.33
N ILE A 153 19.87 21.24 -10.33
CA ILE A 153 20.25 22.32 -9.41
C ILE A 153 21.48 21.91 -8.58
N LEU A 154 21.49 20.69 -8.03
CA LEU A 154 22.62 20.19 -7.25
C LEU A 154 23.89 20.05 -8.11
N GLU A 155 23.75 19.63 -9.38
CA GLU A 155 24.86 19.54 -10.32
C GLU A 155 25.42 20.92 -10.70
N GLU A 156 24.55 21.93 -10.86
CA GLU A 156 24.95 23.32 -11.07
C GLU A 156 25.71 23.88 -9.85
N GLN A 157 25.20 23.62 -8.64
CA GLN A 157 25.89 23.98 -7.40
C GLN A 157 27.25 23.29 -7.29
N ALA A 158 27.32 22.01 -7.66
CA ALA A 158 28.55 21.23 -7.64
C ALA A 158 29.57 21.68 -8.68
N ALA A 159 29.12 22.15 -9.85
CA ALA A 159 29.98 22.70 -10.89
C ALA A 159 30.69 23.99 -10.44
N GLY A 160 30.13 24.71 -9.46
CA GLY A 160 30.79 25.82 -8.78
C GLY A 160 31.97 25.42 -7.89
N PHE A 161 32.12 24.13 -7.58
CA PHE A 161 33.24 23.58 -6.81
C PHE A 161 34.19 22.78 -7.71
N GLY A 162 35.50 22.95 -7.54
CA GLY A 162 36.47 22.04 -8.14
C GLY A 162 36.32 20.61 -7.60
N LYS A 163 36.66 19.58 -8.40
CA LYS A 163 36.54 18.14 -8.03
C LYS A 163 37.11 17.76 -6.65
N LEU A 164 38.07 18.52 -6.13
CA LEU A 164 38.75 18.29 -4.85
C LEU A 164 38.27 19.20 -3.71
N GLN A 165 37.43 20.21 -3.99
CA GLN A 165 36.94 21.21 -3.02
C GLN A 165 35.44 21.10 -2.73
N MET A 166 34.73 20.18 -3.38
CA MET A 166 33.31 19.97 -3.16
C MET A 166 33.02 19.55 -1.70
N PRO A 167 32.09 20.23 -1.00
CA PRO A 167 31.68 19.87 0.35
C PRO A 167 31.13 18.45 0.45
N ALA A 168 31.37 17.77 1.58
CA ALA A 168 30.94 16.39 1.78
C ALA A 168 29.41 16.21 1.77
N HIS A 169 28.64 17.16 2.31
CA HIS A 169 27.17 17.09 2.30
C HIS A 169 26.62 17.14 0.86
N LEU A 170 27.15 18.03 0.02
CA LEU A 170 26.72 18.16 -1.38
C LEU A 170 27.02 16.89 -2.20
N ARG A 171 28.13 16.20 -1.88
CA ARG A 171 28.46 14.89 -2.48
C ARG A 171 27.42 13.83 -2.15
N ILE A 172 26.99 13.78 -0.89
CA ILE A 172 25.98 12.82 -0.41
C ILE A 172 24.64 13.13 -1.06
N GLU A 173 24.21 14.39 -1.07
CA GLU A 173 22.94 14.81 -1.67
C GLU A 173 22.86 14.52 -3.17
N LEU A 174 23.95 14.72 -3.91
CA LEU A 174 24.05 14.34 -5.33
C LEU A 174 23.90 12.83 -5.55
N GLU A 175 24.56 12.03 -4.73
CA GLU A 175 24.53 10.57 -4.84
C GLU A 175 23.12 10.04 -4.53
N GLU A 176 22.50 10.53 -3.45
CA GLU A 176 21.12 10.21 -3.09
C GLU A 176 20.14 10.60 -4.19
N LYS A 177 20.25 11.82 -4.74
CA LYS A 177 19.34 12.27 -5.81
C LYS A 177 19.54 11.54 -7.13
N ARG A 178 20.77 11.12 -7.47
CA ARG A 178 21.01 10.26 -8.63
C ARG A 178 20.38 8.89 -8.47
N LEU A 179 20.47 8.30 -7.27
CA LEU A 179 19.85 7.01 -6.96
C LEU A 179 18.32 7.10 -7.00
N GLU A 180 17.75 8.20 -6.49
CA GLU A 180 16.31 8.46 -6.57
C GLU A 180 15.82 8.56 -8.02
N VAL A 181 16.51 9.33 -8.87
CA VAL A 181 16.19 9.43 -10.31
C VAL A 181 16.25 8.06 -10.98
N ALA A 182 17.32 7.29 -10.75
CA ALA A 182 17.49 5.96 -11.35
C ALA A 182 16.36 4.98 -10.94
N ASN A 183 15.94 5.01 -9.67
CA ASN A 183 14.84 4.19 -9.17
C ASN A 183 13.50 4.58 -9.79
N LEU A 184 13.23 5.88 -9.95
CA LEU A 184 12.01 6.37 -10.60
C LEU A 184 11.99 6.00 -12.09
N GLU A 185 13.14 6.05 -12.77
CA GLU A 185 13.26 5.62 -14.17
C GLU A 185 13.05 4.12 -14.34
N ALA A 186 13.60 3.29 -13.44
CA ALA A 186 13.36 1.84 -13.45
C ALA A 186 11.88 1.51 -13.27
N ARG A 187 11.22 2.14 -12.28
CA ARG A 187 9.78 1.99 -12.04
C ARG A 187 8.92 2.46 -13.22
N LEU A 188 9.37 3.46 -13.96
CA LEU A 188 8.69 3.90 -15.17
C LEU A 188 8.84 2.88 -16.30
N LYS A 189 10.02 2.28 -16.47
CA LYS A 189 10.25 1.22 -17.46
C LYS A 189 9.43 -0.04 -17.18
N ASP A 190 9.40 -0.48 -15.92
CA ASP A 190 8.58 -1.63 -15.49
C ASP A 190 7.07 -1.40 -15.67
N ALA A 191 6.63 -0.14 -15.80
CA ALA A 191 5.24 0.19 -16.09
C ALA A 191 4.90 0.13 -17.60
N HIS A 192 5.91 0.05 -18.48
CA HIS A 192 5.75 -0.01 -19.94
C HIS A 192 5.93 -1.43 -20.53
N ASP A 193 6.43 -2.40 -19.75
CA ASP A 193 6.61 -3.82 -20.10
C ASP A 193 5.43 -4.70 -19.62
#